data_AF-E5KV64-F1
#
_entry.id   AF-E5KV64-F1
#
_cell.length_a   1.000
_cell.length_b   1.000
_cell.length_c   1.000
_cell.angle_alpha   90.00
_cell.angle_beta   90.00
_cell.angle_gamma   90.00
#
_symmetry.space_group_name_H-M   'P 1'
#
loop_
_entity.id
_entity.type
_entity.pdbx_description
1 polymer ?
#
loop_
_entity_poly.entity_id
_entity_poly.type
_entity_poly.pdbx_seq_one_letter_code
_entity_poly.pdbx_strand_id
1 'polypeptide(L)'
;LQDTWEWGGCSADFEYAQRFARHFLDPRRKPRDAHARMQLHSHRVGRKVVSELGKRRCKCHGPSGSCQFRTCWLAAPDFRHVGSSLRERMDQAILLRPDNSNSGAFRPRLHSSHLAKHLIFYEPSPDFCEPDPSLGSSGTHGRPCVKSSPRPDGCSSLCCGRGHNMLQEVRAQRCQCRFHWCCFVVC
;
A
#
# COMPACT_ATOMS: atom_id res chain seq x y z
N LEU A 1 -0.85 36.33 -12.51
CA LEU A 1 -1.89 35.54 -13.19
C LEU A 1 -2.68 34.81 -12.11
N GLN A 2 -3.93 35.22 -11.85
CA GLN A 2 -4.79 34.53 -10.89
C GLN A 2 -5.11 33.13 -11.45
N ASP A 3 -4.88 32.12 -10.61
CA ASP A 3 -5.08 30.72 -10.95
C ASP A 3 -6.59 30.41 -10.92
N THR A 4 -7.32 30.88 -11.93
CA THR A 4 -8.78 30.74 -12.03
C THR A 4 -9.14 29.31 -12.44
N TRP A 5 -9.66 28.54 -11.49
CA TRP A 5 -10.25 27.23 -11.75
C TRP A 5 -11.51 27.07 -10.93
N GLU A 6 -12.39 26.20 -11.40
CA GLU A 6 -13.69 25.97 -10.78
C GLU A 6 -13.83 24.52 -10.34
N TRP A 7 -14.58 24.29 -9.26
CA TRP A 7 -14.99 22.96 -8.87
C TRP A 7 -16.08 22.46 -9.83
N GLY A 8 -15.95 21.23 -10.32
CA GLY A 8 -16.96 20.59 -11.15
C GLY A 8 -16.65 19.12 -11.39
N GLY A 9 -17.34 18.48 -12.33
CA GLY A 9 -17.16 17.05 -12.61
C GLY A 9 -17.69 16.14 -11.49
N CYS A 10 -17.13 14.93 -11.37
CA CYS A 10 -17.52 13.95 -10.36
C CYS A 10 -16.38 13.79 -9.34
N SER A 11 -16.56 14.39 -8.16
CA SER A 11 -15.59 14.25 -7.06
C SER A 11 -15.79 12.92 -6.34
N ALA A 12 -14.70 12.26 -6.00
CA ALA A 12 -14.72 11.07 -5.17
C ALA A 12 -15.26 11.40 -3.77
N ASP A 13 -16.25 10.62 -3.32
CA ASP A 13 -16.83 10.75 -1.99
C ASP A 13 -16.03 9.94 -0.96
N PHE A 14 -15.02 10.58 -0.38
CA PHE A 14 -14.20 9.95 0.66
C PHE A 14 -14.95 9.76 1.98
N GLU A 15 -16.01 10.53 2.25
CA GLU A 15 -16.80 10.37 3.47
C GLU A 15 -17.61 9.07 3.41
N TYR A 16 -18.31 8.86 2.30
CA TYR A 16 -18.99 7.59 2.01
C TYR A 16 -18.00 6.43 2.05
N ALA A 17 -16.85 6.55 1.38
CA ALA A 17 -15.84 5.50 1.34
C ALA A 17 -15.31 5.14 2.74
N GLN A 18 -15.01 6.13 3.58
CA GLN A 18 -14.59 5.90 4.96
C GLN A 18 -15.69 5.22 5.78
N ARG A 19 -16.95 5.66 5.65
CA ARG A 19 -18.09 5.07 6.36
C ARG A 19 -18.33 3.62 5.94
N PHE A 20 -18.32 3.34 4.64
CA PHE A 20 -18.48 1.99 4.11
C PHE A 20 -17.35 1.07 4.57
N ALA A 21 -16.09 1.49 4.40
CA ALA A 21 -14.93 0.69 4.79
C ALA A 21 -14.88 0.47 6.32
N ARG A 22 -15.34 1.44 7.12
CA ARG A 22 -15.50 1.26 8.57
C ARG A 22 -16.57 0.22 8.89
N HIS A 23 -17.72 0.28 8.24
CA HIS A 23 -18.81 -0.68 8.46
C HIS A 23 -18.42 -2.11 8.04
N PHE A 24 -17.67 -2.24 6.95
CA PHE A 24 -17.27 -3.53 6.39
C PHE A 24 -16.09 -4.18 7.12
N LEU A 25 -15.05 -3.39 7.47
CA LEU A 25 -13.81 -3.91 8.03
C LEU A 25 -13.75 -3.91 9.56
N ASP A 26 -14.43 -2.98 10.24
CA ASP A 26 -14.30 -2.87 11.70
C ASP A 26 -15.28 -3.82 12.41
N PRO A 27 -14.83 -4.49 13.49
CA PRO A 27 -15.72 -5.33 14.28
C PRO A 27 -16.84 -4.50 14.91
N ARG A 28 -18.07 -5.03 14.89
CA ARG A 28 -19.26 -4.39 15.48
C ARG A 28 -19.16 -4.23 17.00
N ARG A 29 -18.45 -5.14 17.67
CA ARG A 29 -18.26 -5.16 19.13
C ARG A 29 -16.96 -4.43 19.49
N LYS A 30 -16.93 -3.85 20.71
CA LYS A 30 -15.70 -3.25 21.24
C LYS A 30 -14.60 -4.31 21.33
N PRO A 31 -13.36 -4.01 20.87
CA PRO A 31 -12.23 -4.92 20.98
C PRO A 31 -11.96 -5.32 22.44
N ARG A 32 -11.77 -6.61 22.69
CA ARG A 32 -11.49 -7.16 24.04
C ARG A 32 -10.05 -7.64 24.21
N ASP A 33 -9.39 -7.99 23.12
CA ASP A 33 -8.00 -8.45 23.10
C ASP A 33 -7.08 -7.47 22.34
N ALA A 34 -5.77 -7.70 22.46
CA ALA A 34 -4.74 -6.89 21.82
C ALA A 34 -4.80 -6.98 20.29
N HIS A 35 -5.11 -8.16 19.76
CA HIS A 35 -5.17 -8.41 18.32
C HIS A 35 -6.26 -7.57 17.64
N ALA A 36 -7.50 -7.62 18.15
CA ALA A 36 -8.62 -6.84 17.65
C ALA A 36 -8.39 -5.32 17.76
N ARG A 37 -7.66 -4.87 18.80
CA ARG A 37 -7.27 -3.45 18.95
C ARG A 37 -6.23 -3.03 17.92
N MET A 38 -5.21 -3.85 17.69
CA MET A 38 -4.20 -3.64 16.67
C MET A 38 -4.84 -3.62 15.27
N GLN A 39 -5.69 -4.61 14.96
CA GLN A 39 -6.38 -4.69 13.68
C GLN A 39 -7.25 -3.46 13.41
N LEU A 40 -8.07 -3.04 14.39
CA LEU A 40 -8.91 -1.84 14.27
C LEU A 40 -8.05 -0.57 14.03
N HIS A 41 -6.89 -0.49 14.66
CA HIS A 41 -5.94 0.61 14.42
C HIS A 41 -5.36 0.56 13.01
N SER A 42 -4.91 -0.60 12.54
CA SER A 42 -4.39 -0.79 11.18
C SER A 42 -5.43 -0.44 10.11
N HIS A 43 -6.70 -0.84 10.31
CA HIS A 43 -7.80 -0.44 9.42
C HIS A 43 -7.99 1.07 9.39
N ARG A 44 -7.92 1.75 10.55
CA ARG A 44 -8.03 3.21 10.62
C ARG A 44 -6.88 3.89 9.88
N VAL A 45 -5.64 3.43 10.07
CA VAL A 45 -4.46 3.96 9.37
C VAL A 45 -4.62 3.78 7.86
N GLY A 46 -5.02 2.58 7.40
CA GLY A 46 -5.27 2.29 6.00
C GLY A 46 -6.30 3.20 5.34
N ARG A 47 -7.47 3.37 5.97
CA ARG A 47 -8.52 4.28 5.47
C ARG A 47 -8.02 5.74 5.40
N LYS A 48 -7.27 6.17 6.42
CA LYS A 48 -6.70 7.51 6.47
C LYS A 48 -5.72 7.76 5.33
N VAL A 49 -4.82 6.81 5.03
CA VAL A 49 -3.88 6.93 3.91
C VAL A 49 -4.60 7.12 2.57
N VAL A 50 -5.67 6.38 2.32
CA VAL A 50 -6.46 6.52 1.08
C VAL A 50 -7.06 7.92 0.96
N SER A 51 -7.64 8.46 2.04
CA SER A 51 -8.23 9.80 2.02
C SER A 51 -7.17 10.91 1.95
N GLU A 52 -6.04 10.77 2.64
CA GLU A 52 -4.94 11.75 2.61
C GLU A 52 -4.25 11.82 1.24
N LEU A 53 -4.17 10.71 0.51
CA LEU A 53 -3.58 10.68 -0.83
C LEU A 53 -4.55 11.09 -1.95
N GLY A 54 -5.82 11.33 -1.61
CA GLY A 54 -6.79 11.93 -2.53
C GLY A 54 -6.26 13.25 -3.08
N LYS A 55 -6.38 13.46 -4.40
CA LYS A 55 -5.78 14.62 -5.06
C LYS A 55 -6.75 15.35 -5.96
N ARG A 56 -6.59 16.68 -6.01
CA ARG A 56 -7.28 17.51 -7.00
C ARG A 56 -6.73 17.17 -8.39
N ARG A 57 -7.61 16.72 -9.27
CA ARG A 57 -7.34 16.55 -10.70
C ARG A 57 -8.09 17.63 -11.45
N CYS A 58 -7.48 18.13 -12.53
CA CYS A 58 -8.06 19.18 -13.34
C CYS A 58 -8.03 18.77 -14.80
N LYS A 59 -9.05 19.18 -15.56
CA LYS A 59 -9.08 19.10 -17.02
C LYS A 59 -9.10 20.51 -17.59
N CYS A 60 -8.22 20.75 -18.54
CA CYS A 60 -8.17 21.98 -19.31
C CYS A 60 -9.09 21.85 -20.53
N HIS A 61 -9.84 22.91 -20.82
CA HIS A 61 -10.82 22.94 -21.90
C HIS A 61 -10.93 24.33 -22.55
N GLY A 62 -9.88 25.14 -22.46
CA GLY A 62 -9.76 26.38 -23.23
C GLY A 62 -9.53 26.12 -24.73
N PRO A 63 -9.56 27.19 -25.57
CA PRO A 63 -9.30 27.09 -27.00
C PRO A 63 -8.01 26.32 -27.29
N SER A 64 -8.06 25.41 -28.28
CA SER A 64 -6.95 24.54 -28.66
C SER A 64 -6.35 23.69 -27.51
N GLY A 65 -7.15 23.38 -26.48
CA GLY A 65 -6.70 22.60 -25.32
C GLY A 65 -5.90 23.40 -24.28
N SER A 66 -5.92 24.73 -24.38
CA SER A 66 -5.28 25.60 -23.39
C SER A 66 -5.91 25.48 -21.99
N CYS A 67 -5.13 25.78 -20.95
CA CYS A 67 -5.57 25.75 -19.55
C CYS A 67 -6.06 27.11 -19.04
N GLN A 68 -6.45 28.03 -19.94
CA GLN A 68 -7.05 29.31 -19.56
C GLN A 68 -8.32 29.09 -18.72
N PHE A 69 -9.10 28.08 -19.10
CA PHE A 69 -10.18 27.54 -18.29
C PHE A 69 -9.82 26.11 -17.91
N ARG A 70 -10.04 25.78 -16.63
CA ARG A 70 -9.90 24.40 -16.16
C ARG A 70 -10.89 24.12 -15.03
N THR A 71 -11.49 22.94 -15.08
CA THR A 71 -12.39 22.44 -14.06
C THR A 71 -11.67 21.36 -13.28
N CYS A 72 -11.77 21.39 -11.95
CA CYS A 72 -11.13 20.42 -11.08
C CYS A 72 -12.14 19.66 -10.23
N TRP A 73 -11.78 18.42 -9.90
CA TRP A 73 -12.51 17.54 -9.00
C TRP A 73 -11.54 16.82 -8.08
N LEU A 74 -12.07 16.29 -6.99
CA LEU A 74 -11.30 15.44 -6.10
C LEU A 74 -11.28 14.03 -6.67
N ALA A 75 -10.11 13.47 -6.93
CA ALA A 75 -9.96 12.12 -7.46
C ALA A 75 -9.36 11.17 -6.42
N ALA A 76 -9.74 9.89 -6.52
CA ALA A 76 -9.09 8.82 -5.79
C ALA A 76 -7.58 8.75 -6.12
N PRO A 77 -6.74 8.35 -5.15
CA PRO A 77 -5.31 8.15 -5.41
C PRO A 77 -5.06 6.99 -6.38
N ASP A 78 -3.89 7.00 -7.01
CA ASP A 78 -3.36 5.78 -7.62
C ASP A 78 -3.06 4.77 -6.51
N PHE A 79 -3.62 3.57 -6.61
CA PHE A 79 -3.47 2.56 -5.56
C PHE A 79 -2.03 2.07 -5.40
N ARG A 80 -1.17 2.21 -6.43
CA ARG A 80 0.28 1.95 -6.29
C ARG A 80 0.91 2.89 -5.28
N HIS A 81 0.53 4.17 -5.26
CA HIS A 81 1.02 5.13 -4.27
C HIS A 81 0.47 4.83 -2.87
N VAL A 82 -0.78 4.38 -2.76
CA VAL A 82 -1.34 3.90 -1.48
C VAL A 82 -0.52 2.72 -0.97
N GLY A 83 -0.23 1.74 -1.83
CA GLY A 83 0.60 0.58 -1.50
C GLY A 83 2.01 0.97 -1.04
N SER A 84 2.70 1.86 -1.77
CA SER A 84 4.02 2.36 -1.37
C SER A 84 3.99 3.08 -0.02
N SER A 85 2.99 3.94 0.21
CA SER A 85 2.87 4.65 1.49
C SER A 85 2.59 3.70 2.67
N LEU A 86 1.76 2.68 2.47
CA LEU A 86 1.53 1.65 3.49
C LEU A 86 2.75 0.77 3.71
N ARG A 87 3.53 0.49 2.65
CA ARG A 87 4.79 -0.26 2.76
C ARG A 87 5.82 0.50 3.61
N GLU A 88 6.00 1.79 3.37
CA GLU A 88 6.88 2.63 4.21
C GLU A 88 6.45 2.62 5.68
N ARG A 89 5.14 2.68 5.94
CA ARG A 89 4.59 2.58 7.31
C ARG A 89 4.77 1.19 7.93
N MET A 90 4.81 0.14 7.12
CA MET A 90 5.11 -1.23 7.55
C MET A 90 6.58 -1.38 7.92
N ASP A 91 7.49 -0.83 7.11
CA ASP A 91 8.93 -0.84 7.37
C ASP A 91 9.29 -0.04 8.64
N GLN A 92 8.43 0.92 9.02
CA GLN A 92 8.54 1.74 10.25
C GLN A 92 7.48 1.40 11.30
N ALA A 93 6.90 0.19 11.24
CA ALA A 93 5.89 -0.23 12.20
C ALA A 93 6.49 -0.34 13.61
N ILE A 94 5.67 -0.06 14.62
CA ILE A 94 6.12 0.03 16.01
C ILE A 94 5.65 -1.20 16.78
N LEU A 95 6.59 -1.91 17.41
CA LEU A 95 6.29 -2.98 18.36
C LEU A 95 5.77 -2.39 19.67
N LEU A 96 4.55 -2.74 20.06
CA LEU A 96 3.95 -2.35 21.33
C LEU A 96 3.54 -3.59 22.12
N ARG A 97 3.97 -3.66 23.38
CA ARG A 97 3.49 -4.70 24.29
C ARG A 97 2.08 -4.36 24.80
N PRO A 98 1.16 -5.33 24.84
CA PRO A 98 -0.10 -5.16 25.54
C PRO A 98 0.15 -4.85 27.01
N ASP A 99 -0.68 -3.99 27.58
CA ASP A 99 -0.76 -3.76 29.02
C ASP A 99 -1.27 -5.04 29.69
N ASN A 100 -0.72 -5.37 30.87
CA ASN A 100 -1.11 -6.56 31.66
C ASN A 100 -2.52 -6.47 32.25
N SER A 101 -3.30 -5.46 31.85
CA SER A 101 -4.74 -5.45 32.07
C SER A 101 -5.41 -6.54 31.22
N ASN A 102 -6.39 -7.26 31.76
CA ASN A 102 -7.26 -8.18 31.01
C ASN A 102 -8.11 -7.50 29.91
N SER A 103 -7.76 -6.27 29.50
CA SER A 103 -8.44 -5.47 28.47
C SER A 103 -7.75 -5.49 27.11
N GLY A 104 -6.54 -6.06 27.02
CA GLY A 104 -5.71 -6.05 25.82
C GLY A 104 -5.25 -4.66 25.37
N ALA A 105 -5.41 -3.64 26.21
CA ALA A 105 -5.05 -2.26 25.87
C ALA A 105 -3.54 -2.12 25.64
N PHE A 106 -3.12 -1.15 24.81
CA PHE A 106 -1.71 -0.83 24.61
C PHE A 106 -1.31 0.41 25.41
N ARG A 107 -0.06 0.43 25.89
CA ARG A 107 0.59 1.62 26.43
C ARG A 107 1.86 1.95 25.61
N PRO A 108 2.01 3.18 25.09
CA PRO A 108 1.06 4.30 25.14
C PRO A 108 -0.21 4.05 24.32
N ARG A 109 -1.27 4.83 24.58
CA ARG A 109 -2.58 4.67 23.89
C ARG A 109 -2.44 4.93 22.38
N LEU A 110 -3.08 4.09 21.56
CA LEU A 110 -3.01 4.14 20.09
C LEU A 110 -3.53 5.45 19.46
N HIS A 111 -4.33 6.22 20.20
CA HIS A 111 -4.84 7.53 19.77
C HIS A 111 -3.84 8.68 19.96
N SER A 112 -2.67 8.44 20.56
CA SER A 112 -1.58 9.42 20.64
C SER A 112 -1.25 9.94 19.24
N SER A 113 -0.99 11.25 19.11
CA SER A 113 -0.67 11.90 17.83
C SER A 113 0.49 11.22 17.10
N HIS A 114 1.46 10.71 17.86
CA HIS A 114 2.58 9.94 17.36
C HIS A 114 2.13 8.60 16.77
N LEU A 115 1.32 7.81 17.47
CA LEU A 115 0.92 6.46 17.03
C LEU A 115 -0.22 6.44 16.01
N ALA A 116 -1.05 7.47 15.95
CA ALA A 116 -2.22 7.55 15.08
C ALA A 116 -1.90 7.47 13.58
N LYS A 117 -0.63 7.67 13.20
CA LYS A 117 -0.13 7.58 11.82
C LYS A 117 0.67 6.30 11.55
N HIS A 118 1.14 5.60 12.57
CA HIS A 118 2.03 4.43 12.38
C HIS A 118 1.23 3.13 12.42
N LEU A 119 1.66 2.14 11.64
CA LEU A 119 1.23 0.76 11.87
C LEU A 119 1.88 0.24 13.16
N ILE A 120 1.17 -0.63 13.86
CA ILE A 120 1.65 -1.25 15.09
C ILE A 120 1.52 -2.76 15.00
N PHE A 121 2.41 -3.46 15.71
CA PHE A 121 2.35 -4.90 15.92
C PHE A 121 2.69 -5.19 17.38
N TYR A 122 2.31 -6.37 17.88
CA TYR A 122 2.51 -6.72 19.29
C TYR A 122 3.30 -8.01 19.50
N GLU A 123 3.45 -8.82 18.45
CA GLU A 123 4.23 -10.04 18.42
C GLU A 123 5.28 -9.94 17.31
N PRO A 124 6.56 -10.28 17.58
CA PRO A 124 7.58 -10.35 16.55
C PRO A 124 7.14 -11.26 15.40
N SER A 125 7.54 -10.89 14.18
CA SER A 125 7.31 -11.75 13.03
C SER A 125 8.13 -13.03 13.15
N PRO A 126 7.57 -14.20 12.77
CA PRO A 126 8.30 -15.46 12.75
C PRO A 126 9.37 -15.43 11.64
N ASP A 127 10.22 -16.45 11.65
CA ASP A 127 11.08 -16.72 10.49
C ASP A 127 10.25 -17.35 9.35
N PHE A 128 10.37 -16.80 8.15
CA PHE A 128 9.66 -17.27 6.95
C PHE A 128 10.57 -18.04 5.99
N CYS A 129 11.81 -18.35 6.40
CA CYS A 129 12.79 -19.03 5.57
C CYS A 129 12.37 -20.47 5.20
N GLU A 130 11.90 -21.24 6.19
CA GLU A 130 11.47 -22.62 6.02
C GLU A 130 9.93 -22.74 5.99
N PRO A 131 9.38 -23.80 5.38
CA PRO A 131 7.94 -24.04 5.39
C PRO A 131 7.43 -24.31 6.80
N ASP A 132 6.38 -23.58 7.20
CA ASP A 132 5.66 -23.79 8.45
C ASP A 132 4.15 -23.80 8.16
N PRO A 133 3.54 -25.00 8.02
CA PRO A 133 2.10 -25.12 7.79
C PRO A 133 1.23 -24.56 8.90
N SER A 134 1.71 -24.49 10.14
CA SER A 134 0.93 -23.98 11.28
C SER A 134 0.68 -22.47 11.18
N LEU A 135 1.62 -21.75 10.57
CA LEU A 135 1.54 -20.32 10.29
C LEU A 135 1.06 -20.03 8.86
N GLY A 136 0.85 -21.06 8.04
CA GLY A 136 0.57 -20.91 6.60
C GLY A 136 1.76 -20.39 5.80
N SER A 137 2.99 -20.49 6.32
CA SER A 137 4.21 -20.10 5.63
C SER A 137 4.67 -21.22 4.69
N SER A 138 4.85 -20.91 3.40
CA SER A 138 5.39 -21.87 2.43
C SER A 138 6.92 -21.94 2.40
N GLY A 139 7.61 -21.10 3.19
CA GLY A 139 9.06 -20.93 3.11
C GLY A 139 9.50 -20.11 1.89
N THR A 140 10.82 -20.01 1.66
CA THR A 140 11.39 -19.25 0.53
C THR A 140 12.07 -20.09 -0.54
N HIS A 141 11.99 -21.42 -0.46
CA HIS A 141 12.55 -22.32 -1.45
C HIS A 141 11.91 -22.12 -2.83
N GLY A 142 12.73 -22.18 -3.89
CA GLY A 142 12.29 -22.05 -5.28
C GLY A 142 11.82 -20.64 -5.69
N ARG A 143 11.90 -19.64 -4.80
CA ARG A 143 11.51 -18.26 -5.14
C ARG A 143 12.57 -17.57 -5.99
N PRO A 144 12.20 -16.85 -7.05
CA PRO A 144 13.14 -16.05 -7.82
C PRO A 144 13.67 -14.89 -6.97
N CYS A 145 14.98 -14.67 -7.02
CA CYS A 145 15.67 -13.60 -6.29
C CYS A 145 16.53 -12.76 -7.23
N VAL A 146 16.87 -11.54 -6.79
CA VAL A 146 17.73 -10.61 -7.54
C VAL A 146 19.13 -10.62 -6.95
N LYS A 147 20.13 -11.11 -7.70
CA LYS A 147 21.50 -11.33 -7.18
C LYS A 147 22.15 -10.09 -6.59
N SER A 148 21.94 -8.92 -7.19
CA SER A 148 22.57 -7.65 -6.80
C SER A 148 21.68 -6.72 -5.94
N SER A 149 20.50 -7.17 -5.50
CA SER A 149 19.61 -6.33 -4.68
C SER A 149 20.01 -6.38 -3.20
N PRO A 150 20.16 -5.22 -2.51
CA PRO A 150 20.33 -5.17 -1.06
C PRO A 150 18.99 -5.22 -0.30
N ARG A 151 17.86 -5.24 -1.01
CA ARG A 151 16.51 -5.29 -0.43
C ARG A 151 16.11 -6.76 -0.16
N PRO A 152 14.96 -7.02 0.49
CA PRO A 152 14.53 -8.39 0.81
C PRO A 152 14.29 -9.33 -0.39
N ASP A 153 14.22 -8.79 -1.61
CA ASP A 153 14.20 -9.57 -2.87
C ASP A 153 15.60 -10.07 -3.28
N GLY A 154 16.64 -9.61 -2.60
CA GLY A 154 18.02 -10.03 -2.79
C GLY A 154 18.23 -11.49 -2.45
N CYS A 155 19.06 -12.20 -3.23
CA CYS A 155 19.33 -13.62 -2.99
C CYS A 155 19.94 -13.91 -1.62
N SER A 156 20.71 -12.97 -1.04
CA SER A 156 21.26 -13.13 0.32
C SER A 156 20.17 -13.16 1.39
N SER A 157 19.14 -12.33 1.26
CA SER A 157 18.02 -12.26 2.19
C SER A 157 16.98 -13.34 1.88
N LEU A 158 16.52 -13.44 0.63
CA LEU A 158 15.43 -14.33 0.24
C LEU A 158 15.80 -15.81 0.39
N CYS A 159 17.04 -16.18 0.09
CA CYS A 159 17.51 -17.56 0.21
C CYS A 159 18.06 -17.90 1.61
N CYS A 160 18.02 -16.96 2.55
CA CYS A 160 18.41 -17.17 3.95
C CYS A 160 19.80 -17.79 4.13
N GLY A 161 20.76 -17.42 3.28
CA GLY A 161 22.12 -17.96 3.30
C GLY A 161 22.31 -19.36 2.69
N ARG A 162 21.25 -20.03 2.23
CA ARG A 162 21.32 -21.39 1.64
C ARG A 162 21.99 -21.45 0.26
N GLY A 163 22.31 -20.30 -0.34
CA GLY A 163 22.77 -20.19 -1.73
C GLY A 163 21.62 -20.10 -2.74
N HIS A 164 21.95 -19.93 -4.01
CA HIS A 164 20.97 -19.79 -5.09
C HIS A 164 21.52 -20.35 -6.40
N ASN A 165 20.65 -20.96 -7.20
CA ASN A 165 20.97 -21.41 -8.55
C ASN A 165 20.61 -20.32 -9.56
N MET A 166 21.44 -20.16 -10.58
CA MET A 166 21.13 -19.29 -11.71
C MET A 166 20.48 -20.12 -12.82
N LEU A 167 19.23 -19.80 -13.15
CA LEU A 167 18.52 -20.39 -14.28
C LEU A 167 18.49 -19.37 -15.42
N GLN A 168 18.94 -19.78 -16.59
CA GLN A 168 18.79 -19.01 -17.81
C GLN A 168 17.54 -19.51 -18.55
N GLU A 169 16.62 -18.59 -18.82
CA GLU A 169 15.38 -18.87 -19.55
C GLU A 169 15.32 -18.01 -20.80
N VAL A 170 15.12 -18.63 -21.97
CA VAL A 170 14.90 -17.92 -23.23
C VAL A 170 13.43 -17.53 -23.29
N ARG A 171 13.14 -16.22 -23.33
CA ARG A 171 11.78 -15.69 -23.45
C ARG A 171 11.57 -15.04 -24.80
N ALA A 172 10.54 -15.48 -25.51
CA ALA A 172 10.09 -14.79 -26.70
C ALA A 172 9.44 -13.45 -26.29
N GLN A 173 9.97 -12.35 -26.79
CA GLN A 173 9.40 -11.02 -26.64
C GLN A 173 9.35 -10.34 -27.99
N ARG A 174 8.32 -9.53 -28.22
CA ARG A 174 8.28 -8.63 -29.37
C ARG A 174 9.46 -7.66 -29.28
N CYS A 175 10.32 -7.68 -30.27
CA CYS A 175 11.50 -6.83 -30.33
C CYS A 175 11.59 -6.18 -31.72
N GLN A 176 12.41 -5.12 -31.84
CA GLN A 176 12.62 -4.40 -33.10
C GLN A 176 11.33 -3.85 -33.76
N CYS A 177 10.32 -3.57 -32.94
CA CYS A 177 9.06 -3.02 -33.39
C CYS A 177 9.26 -1.71 -34.17
N ARG A 178 8.73 -1.62 -35.38
CA ARG A 178 8.73 -0.40 -36.20
C ARG A 178 7.32 0.13 -36.34
N PHE A 179 7.17 1.44 -36.12
CA PHE A 179 5.94 2.15 -36.45
C PHE A 179 5.94 2.48 -37.95
N HIS A 180 4.94 2.00 -38.66
CA HIS A 180 4.69 2.38 -40.04
C HIS A 180 3.72 3.55 -40.07
N TRP A 181 4.13 4.65 -40.71
CA TRP A 181 3.32 5.86 -40.76
C TRP A 181 1.99 5.57 -41.45
N CYS A 182 0.96 5.64 -40.60
CA CYS A 182 -0.40 5.20 -40.68
C CYS A 182 -0.73 3.75 -41.08
N CYS A 183 -1.21 2.92 -40.15
CA CYS A 183 -1.28 3.14 -38.69
C CYS A 183 -1.06 1.82 -37.93
N PHE A 184 0.03 1.11 -38.22
CA PHE A 184 0.34 -0.16 -37.57
C PHE A 184 1.79 -0.26 -37.11
N VAL A 185 1.99 -1.11 -36.10
CA VAL A 185 3.30 -1.45 -35.57
C VAL A 185 3.60 -2.88 -36.01
N VAL A 186 4.77 -3.09 -36.62
CA VAL A 186 5.27 -4.42 -36.95
C VAL A 186 6.38 -4.76 -35.97
N CYS A 187 6.16 -5.83 -35.21
CA CYS A 187 7.14 -6.59 -34.46
C CYS A 187 6.98 -8.06 -34.92
#